data_AF-A0A9P9QFD6-F1
#
_entry.id   AF-A0A9P9QFD6-F1
#
_cell.length_a   1.000
_cell.length_b   1.000
_cell.length_c   1.000
_cell.angle_alpha   90.00
_cell.angle_beta   90.00
_cell.angle_gamma   90.00
#
_symmetry.space_group_name_H-M   'P 1'
#
loop_
_entity.id
_entity.type
_entity.pdbx_description
1 polymer ?
#
loop_
_entity_poly.entity_id
_entity_poly.type
_entity_poly.pdbx_seq_one_letter_code
_entity_poly.pdbx_strand_id
1 'polypeptide(L)'
;MATNESSSYTPDIPSEPVTKTTDSIHIELTPNDLDSLAATRFVRSPSAGATVLFIGTTRDSFNDMPVSSLAYTSYAPLAMSTLYKIATNILEKHSCTKIAIVHKLGECPIGEESIVIAVSAPHRKAAWLAGEEALEQTKEKAEIWKLERFEGGEGVWRANRDGVMGVKVGE
;
A
#
# COMPACT_ATOMS: atom_id res chain seq x y z
N MET A 1 -26.47 22.96 15.82
CA MET A 1 -25.46 22.71 16.87
C MET A 1 -24.15 22.44 16.14
N ALA A 2 -23.21 23.38 16.21
CA ALA A 2 -21.89 23.24 15.61
C ALA A 2 -21.10 22.19 16.41
N THR A 3 -20.72 21.10 15.77
CA THR A 3 -19.76 20.14 16.34
C THR A 3 -18.36 20.65 16.02
N ASN A 4 -17.95 21.70 16.74
CA ASN A 4 -16.58 22.17 16.73
C ASN A 4 -15.79 21.37 17.77
N GLU A 5 -15.35 20.18 17.38
CA GLU A 5 -14.27 19.48 18.06
C GLU A 5 -13.25 19.11 16.99
N SER A 6 -12.12 19.83 16.97
CA SER A 6 -10.90 19.35 16.32
C SER A 6 -10.41 18.13 17.09
N SER A 7 -11.07 16.99 16.88
CA SER A 7 -10.58 15.73 17.40
C SER A 7 -9.25 15.45 16.74
N SER A 8 -8.16 15.56 17.50
CA SER A 8 -6.83 15.13 17.09
C SER A 8 -6.84 13.61 16.94
N TYR A 9 -7.42 13.12 15.85
CA TYR A 9 -7.47 11.70 15.54
C TYR A 9 -6.03 11.17 15.50
N THR A 10 -5.71 10.35 16.50
CA THR A 10 -4.45 9.61 16.55
C THR A 10 -4.73 8.27 15.90
N PRO A 11 -4.15 7.98 14.73
CA PRO A 11 -4.37 6.71 14.06
C PRO A 11 -3.84 5.55 14.93
N ASP A 12 -4.64 4.48 15.04
CA ASP A 12 -4.26 3.25 15.73
C ASP A 12 -3.38 2.42 14.78
N ILE A 13 -2.06 2.54 14.96
CA ILE A 13 -1.07 1.79 14.19
C ILE A 13 -0.70 0.54 15.01
N PRO A 14 -0.86 -0.68 14.46
CA PRO A 14 -0.48 -1.89 15.18
C PRO A 14 1.02 -1.87 15.47
N SER A 15 1.42 -2.30 16.67
CA SER A 15 2.83 -2.37 17.07
C SER A 15 3.62 -3.47 16.36
N GLU A 16 2.91 -4.44 15.78
CA GLU A 16 3.47 -5.60 15.09
C GLU A 16 2.83 -5.77 13.70
N PRO A 17 3.50 -6.41 12.73
CA PRO A 17 2.92 -6.68 11.43
C PRO A 17 1.67 -7.55 11.50
N VAL A 18 0.62 -7.14 10.79
CA VAL A 18 -0.58 -7.96 10.55
C VAL A 18 -0.39 -8.69 9.23
N THR A 19 -0.26 -10.03 9.29
CA THR A 19 0.10 -10.83 8.13
C THR A 19 -0.95 -11.90 7.81
N LYS A 20 -1.03 -12.26 6.52
CA LYS A 20 -1.76 -13.43 6.04
C LYS A 20 -0.96 -14.08 4.91
N THR A 21 -0.47 -15.28 5.16
CA THR A 21 0.39 -16.01 4.23
C THR A 21 -0.19 -17.39 3.91
N THR A 22 -0.16 -17.76 2.64
CA THR A 22 -0.38 -19.10 2.09
C THR A 22 0.81 -19.50 1.22
N ASP A 23 0.74 -20.64 0.54
CA ASP A 23 1.81 -21.04 -0.37
C ASP A 23 2.00 -20.09 -1.56
N SER A 24 0.95 -19.35 -1.96
CA SER A 24 0.94 -18.48 -3.14
C SER A 24 0.62 -17.01 -2.87
N ILE A 25 0.10 -16.66 -1.69
CA ILE A 25 -0.29 -15.29 -1.35
C ILE A 25 0.38 -14.88 -0.05
N HIS A 26 0.99 -13.69 -0.03
CA HIS A 26 1.47 -13.04 1.18
C HIS A 26 0.92 -11.61 1.25
N ILE A 27 0.15 -11.31 2.29
CA ILE A 27 -0.36 -9.97 2.56
C ILE A 27 0.22 -9.52 3.90
N GLU A 28 0.72 -8.29 3.96
CA GLU A 28 1.24 -7.70 5.19
C GLU A 28 0.90 -6.20 5.29
N LEU A 29 0.39 -5.79 6.45
CA LEU A 29 0.31 -4.40 6.87
C LEU A 29 1.24 -4.23 8.07
N THR A 30 2.20 -3.31 7.99
CA THR A 30 3.33 -3.30 8.93
C THR A 30 3.75 -1.88 9.33
N PRO A 31 4.06 -1.62 10.61
CA PRO A 31 4.70 -0.36 11.02
C PRO A 31 6.17 -0.28 10.59
N ASN A 32 6.78 -1.42 10.24
CA ASN A 32 8.20 -1.54 9.94
C ASN A 32 8.52 -1.05 8.52
N ASP A 33 9.82 -0.94 8.20
CA ASP A 33 10.28 -0.68 6.83
C ASP A 33 10.07 -1.92 5.95
N LEU A 34 9.84 -1.69 4.65
CA LEU A 34 9.44 -2.78 3.75
C LEU A 34 10.67 -3.50 3.18
N ASP A 35 10.75 -4.82 3.34
CA ASP A 35 11.79 -5.64 2.69
C ASP A 35 11.30 -6.11 1.30
N SER A 36 11.63 -5.33 0.26
CA SER A 36 11.29 -5.66 -1.13
C SER A 36 11.93 -6.97 -1.61
N LEU A 37 13.08 -7.35 -1.05
CA LEU A 37 13.73 -8.61 -1.35
C LEU A 37 13.02 -9.78 -0.67
N ALA A 38 12.42 -9.61 0.52
CA ALA A 38 11.55 -10.62 1.14
C ALA A 38 10.34 -10.93 0.27
N ALA A 39 9.64 -9.90 -0.20
CA ALA A 39 8.51 -10.06 -1.12
C ALA A 39 8.94 -10.79 -2.41
N THR A 40 10.08 -10.39 -2.98
CA THR A 40 10.67 -11.04 -4.16
C THR A 40 11.04 -12.51 -3.89
N ARG A 41 11.60 -12.83 -2.72
CA ARG A 41 11.96 -14.20 -2.31
C ARG A 41 10.71 -15.07 -2.15
N PHE A 42 9.66 -14.55 -1.52
CA PHE A 42 8.40 -15.26 -1.31
C PHE A 42 7.78 -15.74 -2.63
N VAL A 43 7.76 -14.86 -3.64
CA VAL A 43 7.10 -15.17 -4.93
C VAL A 43 7.92 -16.09 -5.83
N ARG A 44 9.14 -16.48 -5.47
CA ARG A 44 9.94 -17.42 -6.28
C ARG A 44 9.23 -18.77 -6.37
N SER A 45 9.28 -19.36 -7.56
CA SER A 45 8.73 -20.70 -7.82
C SER A 45 9.46 -21.36 -9.00
N PRO A 46 9.70 -22.69 -8.97
CA PRO A 46 10.19 -23.43 -10.13
C PRO A 46 9.29 -23.33 -11.37
N SER A 47 8.00 -23.03 -11.19
CA SER A 47 7.03 -22.86 -12.29
C SER A 47 6.92 -21.43 -12.82
N ALA A 48 7.64 -20.47 -12.24
CA ALA A 48 7.60 -19.07 -12.66
C ALA A 48 8.83 -18.71 -13.50
N GLY A 49 8.59 -18.29 -14.75
CA GLY A 49 9.64 -17.80 -15.66
C GLY A 49 9.88 -16.29 -15.55
N ALA A 50 9.07 -15.56 -14.78
CA ALA A 50 9.21 -14.13 -14.56
C ALA A 50 8.70 -13.71 -13.18
N THR A 51 9.35 -12.68 -12.62
CA THR A 51 8.90 -11.93 -11.45
C THR A 51 8.87 -10.45 -11.82
N VAL A 52 7.79 -9.77 -11.44
CA VAL A 52 7.66 -8.30 -11.50
C VAL A 52 7.57 -7.79 -10.08
N LEU A 53 8.30 -6.72 -9.80
CA LEU A 53 8.33 -6.03 -8.52
C LEU A 53 7.95 -4.57 -8.76
N PHE A 54 6.93 -4.12 -8.04
CA PHE A 54 6.57 -2.71 -7.93
C PHE A 54 6.92 -2.21 -6.52
N ILE A 55 7.51 -1.02 -6.46
CA ILE A 55 7.83 -0.31 -5.23
C ILE A 55 7.24 1.08 -5.33
N GLY A 56 6.35 1.43 -4.39
CA GLY A 56 5.82 2.78 -4.25
C GLY A 56 6.65 3.57 -3.25
N THR A 57 7.39 4.58 -3.72
CA THR A 57 8.28 5.40 -2.90
C THR A 57 7.66 6.77 -2.61
N THR A 58 7.81 7.25 -1.37
CA THR A 58 7.37 8.59 -0.99
C THR A 58 8.23 9.65 -1.69
N ARG A 59 7.57 10.59 -2.37
CA ARG A 59 8.22 11.71 -3.06
C ARG A 59 8.27 12.95 -2.17
N ASP A 60 9.19 13.85 -2.47
CA ASP A 60 9.41 15.13 -1.78
C ASP A 60 8.40 16.23 -2.12
N SER A 61 7.52 15.98 -3.09
CA SER A 61 6.62 17.00 -3.64
C SER A 61 5.26 16.43 -4.04
N PHE A 62 4.23 17.25 -3.84
CA PHE A 62 2.88 17.00 -4.34
C PHE A 62 2.26 18.31 -4.86
N ASN A 63 1.91 18.35 -6.15
CA ASN A 63 1.40 19.56 -6.83
C ASN A 63 2.24 20.81 -6.51
N ASP A 64 3.57 20.71 -6.68
CA ASP A 64 4.56 21.77 -6.47
C ASP A 64 4.71 22.27 -5.02
N MET A 65 4.07 21.61 -4.04
CA MET A 65 4.28 21.89 -2.62
C MET A 65 5.24 20.87 -1.97
N PRO A 66 6.17 21.33 -1.11
CA PRO A 66 7.10 20.44 -0.41
C PRO A 66 6.35 19.60 0.63
N VAL A 67 6.46 18.28 0.50
CA VAL A 67 5.93 17.30 1.45
C VAL A 67 7.08 16.89 2.37
N SER A 68 6.89 16.96 3.68
CA SER A 68 7.91 16.57 4.66
C SER A 68 7.88 15.07 4.97
N SER A 69 6.69 14.47 5.02
CA SER A 69 6.49 13.03 5.13
C SER A 69 5.07 12.61 4.77
N LEU A 70 4.90 11.31 4.51
CA LEU A 70 3.59 10.67 4.50
C LEU A 70 3.40 9.89 5.80
N ALA A 71 2.15 9.65 6.18
CA ALA A 71 1.82 8.62 7.16
C ALA A 71 0.61 7.83 6.69
N TYR A 72 0.55 6.54 7.01
CA TYR A 72 -0.53 5.66 6.57
C TYR A 72 -1.26 5.07 7.77
N THR A 73 -2.58 5.00 7.68
CA THR A 73 -3.42 4.26 8.64
C THR A 73 -4.35 3.32 7.89
N SER A 74 -4.91 2.34 8.59
CA SER A 74 -5.84 1.39 7.98
C SER A 74 -6.89 0.88 8.96
N TYR A 75 -7.99 0.38 8.43
CA TYR A 75 -8.87 -0.51 9.17
C TYR A 75 -8.42 -1.94 8.90
N ALA A 76 -7.37 -2.37 9.61
CA ALA A 76 -6.60 -3.57 9.30
C ALA A 76 -7.45 -4.84 9.05
N PRO A 77 -8.49 -5.17 9.84
CA PRO A 77 -9.29 -6.38 9.58
C PRO A 77 -9.93 -6.41 8.19
N LEU A 78 -10.49 -5.27 7.74
CA LEU A 78 -11.13 -5.18 6.43
C LEU A 78 -10.09 -5.03 5.32
N ALA A 79 -9.06 -4.19 5.53
CA ALA A 79 -7.97 -4.03 4.57
C ALA A 79 -7.29 -5.37 4.25
N MET A 80 -7.01 -6.20 5.26
CA MET A 80 -6.45 -7.55 5.06
C MET A 80 -7.38 -8.46 4.24
N SER A 81 -8.69 -8.40 4.50
CA SER A 81 -9.71 -9.16 3.75
C SER A 81 -9.78 -8.68 2.29
N THR A 82 -9.77 -7.37 2.06
CA THR A 82 -9.81 -6.74 0.74
C THR A 82 -8.55 -7.09 -0.06
N LEU A 83 -7.37 -6.90 0.51
CA LEU A 83 -6.07 -7.21 -0.13
C LEU A 83 -5.95 -8.70 -0.47
N TYR A 84 -6.38 -9.59 0.42
CA TYR A 84 -6.38 -11.02 0.13
C TYR A 84 -7.31 -11.37 -1.03
N LYS A 85 -8.52 -10.80 -1.10
CA LYS A 85 -9.43 -10.99 -2.23
C LYS A 85 -8.84 -10.46 -3.54
N ILE A 86 -8.19 -9.30 -3.53
CA ILE A 86 -7.49 -8.75 -4.69
C ILE A 86 -6.43 -9.75 -5.15
N ALA A 87 -5.56 -10.21 -4.24
CA ALA A 87 -4.51 -11.16 -4.55
C ALA A 87 -5.05 -12.47 -5.16
N THR A 88 -6.09 -13.06 -4.57
CA THR A 88 -6.76 -14.26 -5.10
C THR A 88 -7.26 -14.02 -6.53
N ASN A 89 -8.01 -12.94 -6.75
CA ASN A 89 -8.57 -12.62 -8.07
C ASN A 89 -7.48 -12.37 -9.12
N ILE A 90 -6.38 -11.71 -8.74
CA ILE A 90 -5.25 -11.45 -9.64
C ILE A 90 -4.55 -12.75 -10.04
N LEU A 91 -4.30 -13.65 -9.08
CA LEU A 91 -3.68 -14.94 -9.38
C LEU A 91 -4.52 -15.76 -10.36
N GLU A 92 -5.83 -15.84 -10.12
CA GLU A 92 -6.77 -16.58 -10.97
C GLU A 92 -6.88 -15.95 -12.37
N LYS A 93 -7.14 -14.64 -12.44
CA LYS A 93 -7.38 -13.91 -13.69
C LYS A 93 -6.18 -13.96 -14.64
N HIS A 94 -4.97 -13.82 -14.10
CA HIS A 94 -3.74 -13.74 -14.91
C HIS A 94 -2.98 -15.07 -14.96
N SER A 95 -3.47 -16.13 -14.31
CA SER A 95 -2.77 -17.41 -14.17
C SER A 95 -1.35 -17.22 -13.60
N CYS A 96 -1.22 -16.36 -12.59
CA CYS A 96 0.05 -16.11 -11.89
C CYS A 96 0.34 -17.20 -10.87
N THR A 97 1.61 -17.33 -10.50
CA THR A 97 2.08 -18.37 -9.59
C THR A 97 1.99 -17.94 -8.13
N LYS A 98 2.54 -16.76 -7.80
CA LYS A 98 2.52 -16.21 -6.45
C LYS A 98 2.43 -14.69 -6.47
N ILE A 99 1.89 -14.11 -5.40
CA ILE A 99 1.78 -12.66 -5.20
C ILE A 99 2.09 -12.30 -3.73
N ALA A 100 2.82 -11.20 -3.54
CA ALA A 100 2.99 -10.55 -2.26
C ALA A 100 2.52 -9.09 -2.36
N ILE A 101 1.74 -8.62 -1.37
CA ILE A 101 1.34 -7.22 -1.21
C ILE A 101 1.67 -6.80 0.22
N VAL A 102 2.65 -5.91 0.37
CA VAL A 102 3.12 -5.41 1.66
C VAL A 102 2.92 -3.90 1.68
N HIS A 103 2.26 -3.37 2.70
CA HIS A 103 2.00 -1.93 2.82
C HIS A 103 2.42 -1.41 4.19
N LYS A 104 3.13 -0.29 4.19
CA LYS A 104 3.57 0.40 5.40
C LYS A 104 2.39 1.10 6.09
N LEU A 105 2.37 1.07 7.42
CA LEU A 105 1.52 1.84 8.30
C LEU A 105 2.41 2.74 9.17
N GLY A 106 1.85 3.83 9.69
CA GLY A 106 2.62 4.85 10.39
C GLY A 106 3.39 5.76 9.44
N GLU A 107 4.43 6.42 9.94
CA GLU A 107 5.21 7.39 9.18
C GLU A 107 6.02 6.72 8.06
N CYS A 108 6.04 7.35 6.89
CA CYS A 108 6.79 6.95 5.71
C CYS A 108 7.56 8.19 5.22
N PRO A 109 8.84 8.33 5.60
CA PRO A 109 9.70 9.42 5.16
C PRO A 109 9.86 9.48 3.64
N ILE A 110 10.30 10.63 3.14
CA ILE A 110 10.69 10.80 1.73
C ILE A 110 11.78 9.79 1.37
N GLY A 111 11.65 9.14 0.22
CA GLY A 111 12.59 8.13 -0.27
C GLY A 111 12.32 6.71 0.23
N GLU A 112 11.47 6.54 1.25
CA GLU A 112 11.11 5.24 1.81
C GLU A 112 9.93 4.59 1.07
N GLU A 113 9.85 3.25 1.14
CA GLU A 113 8.77 2.48 0.55
C GLU A 113 7.48 2.54 1.37
N SER A 114 6.39 2.92 0.71
CA SER A 114 5.03 2.87 1.25
C SER A 114 4.31 1.56 0.91
N ILE A 115 4.64 0.96 -0.23
CA ILE A 115 4.03 -0.29 -0.70
C ILE A 115 5.03 -1.07 -1.55
N VAL A 116 5.03 -2.39 -1.39
CA VAL A 116 5.72 -3.34 -2.25
C VAL A 116 4.71 -4.35 -2.78
N ILE A 117 4.71 -4.56 -4.11
CA ILE A 117 3.95 -5.63 -4.75
C ILE A 117 4.91 -6.48 -5.58
N ALA A 118 4.98 -7.77 -5.27
CA ALA A 118 5.73 -8.73 -6.07
C ALA A 118 4.77 -9.75 -6.67
N VAL A 119 4.90 -10.06 -7.96
CA VAL A 119 4.10 -11.09 -8.64
C VAL A 119 5.02 -11.96 -9.49
N SER A 120 4.85 -13.28 -9.40
CA SER A 120 5.52 -14.22 -10.28
C SER A 120 4.53 -14.95 -11.18
N ALA A 121 4.95 -15.26 -12.41
CA ALA A 121 4.12 -15.96 -13.38
C ALA A 121 4.98 -16.82 -14.32
N PRO A 122 4.39 -17.82 -15.03
CA PRO A 122 5.11 -18.61 -16.02
C PRO A 122 5.74 -17.74 -17.14
N HIS A 123 5.07 -16.66 -17.52
CA HIS A 123 5.51 -15.75 -18.58
C HIS A 123 5.37 -14.29 -18.18
N ARG A 124 6.36 -13.47 -18.60
CA ARG A 124 6.50 -12.05 -18.24
C ARG A 124 5.24 -11.19 -18.47
N LYS A 125 4.47 -11.45 -19.53
CA LYS A 125 3.29 -10.64 -19.87
C LYS A 125 2.25 -10.68 -18.76
N ALA A 126 1.99 -11.87 -18.21
CA ALA A 126 1.05 -12.04 -17.11
C ALA A 126 1.53 -11.32 -15.84
N ALA A 127 2.82 -11.45 -15.50
CA ALA A 127 3.39 -10.80 -14.32
C ALA A 127 3.28 -9.26 -14.39
N TRP A 128 3.53 -8.65 -15.56
CA TRP A 128 3.39 -7.19 -15.74
C TRP A 128 1.96 -6.71 -15.54
N LEU A 129 1.00 -7.34 -16.23
CA LEU A 129 -0.42 -6.97 -16.13
C LEU A 129 -0.96 -7.18 -14.70
N ALA A 130 -0.56 -8.28 -14.06
CA ALA A 130 -0.98 -8.60 -12.70
C ALA A 130 -0.42 -7.61 -11.67
N GLY A 131 0.86 -7.21 -11.80
CA GLY A 131 1.48 -6.26 -10.88
C GLY A 131 0.84 -4.86 -10.93
N GLU A 132 0.58 -4.35 -12.14
CA GLU A 132 -0.11 -3.07 -12.33
C GLU A 132 -1.55 -3.14 -11.81
N GLU A 133 -2.30 -4.18 -12.17
CA GLU A 133 -3.69 -4.32 -11.72
C GLU A 133 -3.80 -4.51 -10.20
N ALA A 134 -2.86 -5.22 -9.58
CA ALA A 134 -2.80 -5.36 -8.12
C ALA A 134 -2.62 -4.00 -7.44
N LEU A 135 -1.71 -3.15 -7.94
CA LEU A 135 -1.52 -1.80 -7.42
C LEU A 135 -2.79 -0.95 -7.53
N GLU A 136 -3.38 -0.90 -8.71
CA GLU A 136 -4.57 -0.08 -8.94
C GLU A 136 -5.76 -0.54 -8.10
N GLN A 137 -5.99 -1.86 -8.00
CA GLN A 137 -7.04 -2.39 -7.13
C GLN A 137 -6.77 -2.14 -5.64
N THR A 138 -5.51 -2.22 -5.19
CA THR A 138 -5.15 -1.87 -3.82
C THR A 138 -5.46 -0.41 -3.52
N LYS A 139 -5.05 0.51 -4.40
CA LYS A 139 -5.32 1.95 -4.23
C LYS A 139 -6.80 2.30 -4.29
N GLU A 140 -7.57 1.58 -5.12
CA GLU A 140 -9.00 1.81 -5.28
C GLU A 140 -9.83 1.29 -4.10
N LYS A 141 -9.49 0.11 -3.58
CA LYS A 141 -10.40 -0.66 -2.73
C LYS A 141 -9.91 -0.86 -1.30
N ALA A 142 -8.60 -0.90 -1.06
CA ALA A 142 -8.09 -1.20 0.28
C ALA A 142 -8.36 -0.03 1.24
N GLU A 143 -8.79 -0.37 2.44
CA GLU A 143 -9.11 0.57 3.52
C GLU A 143 -7.83 1.10 4.18
N ILE A 144 -7.02 1.79 3.37
CA ILE A 144 -5.74 2.41 3.72
C ILE A 144 -5.81 3.89 3.31
N TRP A 145 -5.54 4.77 4.27
CA TRP A 145 -5.56 6.21 4.09
C TRP A 145 -4.17 6.79 4.30
N LYS A 146 -3.81 7.77 3.49
CA LYS A 146 -2.56 8.53 3.60
C LYS A 146 -2.81 9.88 4.24
N LEU A 147 -1.91 10.32 5.08
CA LEU A 147 -1.81 11.68 5.60
C LEU A 147 -0.59 12.33 4.95
N GLU A 148 -0.78 13.44 4.26
CA GLU A 148 0.32 14.24 3.73
C GLU A 148 0.67 15.33 4.73
N ARG A 149 1.92 15.36 5.21
CA ARG A 149 2.44 16.44 6.05
C ARG A 149 3.28 17.40 5.19
N PHE A 150 3.03 18.69 5.30
CA PHE A 150 3.73 19.74 4.56
C PHE A 150 4.68 20.50 5.50
N GLU A 151 5.75 21.10 4.96
CA GLU A 151 6.63 21.95 5.75
C GLU A 151 5.86 23.16 6.33
N GLY A 152 5.86 23.29 7.66
CA GLY A 152 5.29 24.46 8.37
C GLY A 152 3.77 24.46 8.58
N GLY A 153 3.05 23.35 8.36
CA GLY A 153 1.59 23.30 8.55
C GLY A 153 1.02 21.96 9.03
N GLU A 154 -0.26 21.98 9.45
CA GLU A 154 -1.03 20.77 9.76
C GLU A 154 -1.31 19.93 8.49
N GLY A 155 -1.19 18.60 8.60
CA GLY A 155 -1.31 17.66 7.48
C GLY A 155 -2.74 17.41 7.01
N VAL A 156 -2.90 16.85 5.80
CA VAL A 156 -4.21 16.55 5.18
C VAL A 156 -4.38 15.04 4.95
N TRP A 157 -5.41 14.43 5.55
CA TRP A 157 -5.79 13.02 5.32
C TRP A 157 -6.45 12.85 3.94
N ARG A 158 -6.14 11.74 3.27
CA ARG A 158 -6.59 11.41 1.91
C ARG A 158 -6.80 9.90 1.76
N ALA A 159 -7.77 9.53 0.94
CA ALA A 159 -7.84 8.16 0.43
C ALA A 159 -6.65 7.91 -0.53
N ASN A 160 -6.18 6.67 -0.62
CA ASN A 160 -5.13 6.29 -1.58
C ASN A 160 -5.57 6.40 -3.06
N ARG A 161 -6.87 6.55 -3.31
CA ARG A 161 -7.52 6.42 -4.62
C ARG A 161 -7.17 7.52 -5.64
N ASP A 162 -7.11 8.78 -5.24
CA ASP A 162 -7.44 9.83 -6.21
C ASP A 162 -6.26 10.60 -6.82
N GLY A 163 -5.08 10.62 -6.19
CA GLY A 163 -3.96 11.44 -6.70
C GLY A 163 -4.27 12.94 -6.85
N VAL A 164 -5.44 13.40 -6.38
CA VAL A 164 -5.90 14.78 -6.35
C VAL A 164 -5.49 15.42 -5.02
N MET A 165 -5.24 16.74 -5.02
CA MET A 165 -5.05 17.45 -3.77
C MET A 165 -6.31 17.46 -2.91
N GLY A 166 -6.24 16.78 -1.77
CA GLY A 166 -7.11 17.02 -0.63
C GLY A 166 -7.02 18.48 -0.20
N VAL A 167 -8.20 19.08 -0.03
CA VAL A 167 -8.38 20.44 0.47
C VAL A 167 -8.43 20.37 1.99
N LYS A 168 -7.83 21.33 2.69
CA LYS A 168 -8.06 21.47 4.14
C LYS A 168 -9.56 21.56 4.38
N VAL A 169 -10.09 20.75 5.30
CA VAL A 169 -11.42 20.99 5.84
C VAL A 169 -11.29 22.21 6.73
N GLY A 170 -11.65 23.39 6.21
CA GLY A 170 -11.57 24.66 6.90
C GLY A 170 -12.93 25.09 7.46
N GLU A 171 -12.92 25.34 8.77
CA GLU A 171 -13.82 26.11 9.68
C GLU A 171 -15.34 26.12 9.44
#